data_AF-A0A9D9GET0-F1
#
_entry.id   AF-A0A9D9GET0-F1
#
_cell.length_a   1.000
_cell.length_b   1.000
_cell.length_c   1.000
_cell.angle_alpha   90.00
_cell.angle_beta   90.00
_cell.angle_gamma   90.00
#
_symmetry.space_group_name_H-M   'P 1'
#
loop_
_entity.id
_entity.type
_entity.pdbx_description
1 polymer ?
#
loop_
_entity_poly.entity_id
_entity_poly.type
_entity_poly.pdbx_seq_one_letter_code
_entity_poly.pdbx_strand_id
1 'polypeptide(L)'
;MKKELLMIALCVGMVACGNGNAKNESKAEKQMKKDVVEVLYFHGKQRCATCMAIEKNTKELMESTFAEKLKNGELVFKLVYITKEETLADK
;
A
#
# COMPACT_ATOMS: atom_id res chain seq x y z
N MET A 1 -37.27 -56.20 27.77
CA MET A 1 -37.35 -54.83 28.29
C MET A 1 -35.97 -54.33 28.69
N LYS A 2 -35.45 -53.39 27.90
CA LYS A 2 -34.84 -52.13 28.35
C LYS A 2 -33.45 -52.12 29.00
N LYS A 3 -32.65 -53.20 28.99
CA LYS A 3 -31.27 -53.15 29.51
C LYS A 3 -30.15 -53.61 28.57
N GLU A 4 -30.48 -54.28 27.46
CA GLU A 4 -29.47 -54.81 26.52
C GLU A 4 -29.27 -53.94 25.26
N LEU A 5 -29.69 -52.67 25.28
CA LEU A 5 -29.67 -51.80 24.09
C LEU A 5 -28.94 -50.46 24.27
N LEU A 6 -28.03 -50.34 25.24
CA LEU A 6 -27.36 -49.05 25.52
C LEU A 6 -25.86 -49.15 25.83
N MET A 7 -25.23 -50.29 25.52
CA MET A 7 -23.77 -50.48 25.66
C MET A 7 -23.08 -50.84 24.33
N ILE A 8 -23.73 -50.55 23.19
CA ILE A 8 -23.16 -50.62 21.83
C ILE A 8 -23.32 -49.23 21.20
N ALA A 9 -22.76 -48.22 21.86
CA ALA A 9 -22.62 -46.85 21.35
C ALA A 9 -21.15 -46.40 21.49
N LEU A 10 -20.24 -47.36 21.31
CA LEU A 10 -18.81 -47.16 21.31
C LEU A 10 -18.29 -47.93 20.08
N CYS A 11 -17.60 -47.23 19.17
CA CYS A 11 -16.72 -47.78 18.12
C CYS A 11 -17.14 -47.75 16.63
N VAL A 12 -18.14 -46.98 16.16
CA VAL A 12 -18.27 -46.77 14.70
C VAL A 12 -18.50 -45.30 14.36
N GLY A 13 -17.49 -44.68 13.77
CA GLY A 13 -17.60 -43.34 13.20
C GLY A 13 -16.31 -42.52 13.10
N MET A 14 -15.14 -43.13 12.95
CA MET A 14 -14.01 -42.41 12.34
C MET A 14 -14.28 -42.30 10.82
N VAL A 15 -13.80 -41.20 10.23
CA VAL A 15 -13.86 -40.82 8.81
C VAL A 15 -15.09 -39.97 8.41
N ALA A 16 -15.07 -38.71 8.85
CA ALA A 16 -15.59 -37.61 8.05
C ALA A 16 -14.40 -36.82 7.50
N CYS A 17 -14.04 -37.09 6.25
CA CYS A 17 -13.16 -36.25 5.46
C CYS A 17 -13.84 -34.92 5.13
N GLY A 18 -13.08 -33.84 5.24
CA GLY A 18 -13.20 -32.70 4.33
C GLY A 18 -14.28 -31.68 4.64
N ASN A 19 -13.96 -30.70 5.48
CA ASN A 19 -14.37 -29.33 5.20
C ASN A 19 -13.17 -28.43 5.42
N GLY A 20 -12.51 -28.06 4.32
CA GLY A 20 -11.40 -27.13 4.30
C GLY A 20 -11.87 -25.76 4.77
N ASN A 21 -11.69 -25.48 6.05
CA ASN A 21 -11.58 -24.11 6.52
C ASN A 21 -10.11 -23.84 6.74
N ALA A 22 -9.39 -23.76 5.61
CA ALA A 22 -8.18 -22.97 5.56
C ALA A 22 -8.61 -21.56 5.98
N LYS A 23 -8.48 -21.28 7.28
CA LYS A 23 -8.32 -19.92 7.74
C LYS A 23 -7.06 -19.46 7.03
N ASN A 24 -7.27 -18.88 5.84
CA ASN A 24 -6.43 -17.83 5.31
C ASN A 24 -6.43 -16.77 6.41
N GLU A 25 -5.58 -16.97 7.40
CA GLU A 25 -4.79 -15.87 7.92
C GLU A 25 -3.99 -15.40 6.70
N SER A 26 -4.65 -14.63 5.85
CA SER A 26 -3.97 -13.54 5.21
C SER A 26 -3.31 -12.82 6.38
N LYS A 27 -2.00 -13.04 6.51
CA LYS A 27 -1.10 -12.00 6.92
C LYS A 27 -1.58 -10.77 6.15
N ALA A 28 -2.49 -10.01 6.76
CA ALA A 28 -2.46 -8.58 6.64
C ALA A 28 -1.07 -8.28 7.18
N GLU A 29 -0.08 -8.32 6.29
CA GLU A 29 1.13 -7.57 6.46
C GLU A 29 0.59 -6.18 6.77
N LYS A 30 0.59 -5.85 8.07
CA LYS A 30 0.72 -4.47 8.50
C LYS A 30 2.03 -4.06 7.84
N GLN A 31 1.94 -3.60 6.61
CA GLN A 31 3.01 -2.91 5.93
C GLN A 31 3.33 -1.79 6.90
N MET A 32 4.41 -1.96 7.68
CA MET A 32 4.90 -0.90 8.54
C MET A 32 5.02 0.29 7.61
N LYS A 33 4.32 1.39 7.90
CA LYS A 33 4.44 2.63 7.15
C LYS A 33 5.93 2.93 7.11
N LYS A 34 6.56 2.68 5.97
CA LYS A 34 7.96 2.99 5.76
C LYS A 34 8.00 4.51 5.66
N ASP A 35 8.94 5.14 6.35
CA ASP A 35 9.14 6.57 6.19
C ASP A 35 9.53 6.84 4.73
N VAL A 36 8.82 7.74 4.08
CA VAL A 36 9.01 8.11 2.68
C VAL A 36 9.26 9.61 2.61
N VAL A 37 10.21 10.02 1.78
CA VAL A 37 10.45 11.43 1.48
C VAL A 37 9.54 11.87 0.34
N GLU A 38 8.67 12.85 0.57
CA GLU A 38 7.89 13.48 -0.49
C GLU A 38 8.51 14.82 -0.91
N VAL A 39 8.80 14.97 -2.20
CA VAL A 39 9.24 16.22 -2.82
C VAL A 39 8.08 16.77 -3.63
N LEU A 40 7.53 17.90 -3.18
CA LEU A 40 6.40 18.57 -3.82
C LEU A 40 6.87 19.81 -4.57
N TYR A 41 6.66 19.84 -5.89
CA TYR A 41 6.89 21.01 -6.73
C TYR A 41 5.56 21.70 -7.02
N PHE A 42 5.26 22.77 -6.30
CA PHE A 42 4.07 23.57 -6.53
C PHE A 42 4.28 24.53 -7.70
N HIS A 43 3.28 24.66 -8.55
CA HIS A 43 3.27 25.65 -9.62
C HIS A 43 1.93 26.35 -9.75
N GLY A 44 1.99 27.63 -10.13
CA GLY A 44 0.83 28.43 -10.47
C GLY A 44 0.31 28.15 -11.89
N LYS A 45 -0.78 28.85 -12.24
CA LYS A 45 -1.38 28.78 -13.59
C LYS A 45 -0.49 29.45 -14.62
N GLN A 46 -0.01 30.64 -14.26
CA GLN A 46 0.92 31.42 -15.06
C GLN A 46 2.34 30.95 -14.76
N ARG A 47 3.08 30.56 -15.80
CA ARG A 47 4.47 30.09 -15.70
C ARG A 47 5.32 30.85 -16.70
N CYS A 48 6.35 31.55 -16.21
CA CYS A 48 7.32 32.19 -17.10
C CYS A 48 8.35 31.16 -17.60
N ALA A 49 9.17 31.54 -18.59
CA ALA A 49 10.21 30.68 -19.15
C ALA A 49 11.14 30.12 -18.07
N THR A 50 11.50 30.94 -17.08
CA THR A 50 12.34 30.51 -15.95
C THR A 50 11.63 29.48 -15.06
N CYS A 51 10.33 29.65 -14.76
CA CYS A 51 9.58 28.64 -14.00
C CYS A 51 9.55 27.29 -14.72
N MET A 52 9.39 27.29 -16.05
CA MET A 52 9.42 26.06 -16.84
C MET A 52 10.82 25.43 -16.86
N ALA A 53 11.86 26.25 -16.93
CA ALA A 53 13.24 25.78 -16.86
C ALA A 53 13.55 25.15 -15.50
N ILE A 54 13.11 25.76 -14.39
CA ILE A 54 13.26 25.17 -13.06
C ILE A 54 12.56 23.82 -12.98
N GLU A 55 11.29 23.73 -13.39
CA GLU A 55 10.53 22.48 -13.41
C GLU A 55 11.26 21.37 -14.19
N LYS A 56 11.78 21.71 -15.37
CA LYS A 56 12.54 20.78 -16.23
C LYS A 56 13.81 20.29 -15.53
N ASN A 57 14.65 21.21 -15.03
CA ASN A 57 15.90 20.84 -14.38
C ASN A 57 15.65 20.03 -13.09
N THR A 58 14.59 20.35 -12.34
CA THR A 58 14.21 19.57 -11.16
C THR A 58 13.80 18.14 -11.56
N LYS A 59 12.98 17.96 -12.60
CA LYS A 59 12.63 16.64 -13.13
C LYS A 59 13.88 15.83 -13.51
N GLU A 60 14.77 16.45 -14.29
CA GLU A 60 16.02 15.81 -14.72
C GLU A 60 16.90 15.42 -13.52
N LEU A 61 16.99 16.27 -12.50
CA LEU A 61 17.71 15.94 -11.25
C LEU A 61 17.08 14.75 -10.52
N MET A 62 15.74 14.72 -10.42
CA MET A 62 15.02 13.62 -9.77
C MET A 62 15.25 12.29 -10.51
N GLU A 63 15.11 12.29 -11.83
CA GLU A 63 15.25 11.11 -12.69
C GLU A 63 16.69 10.63 -12.87
N SER A 64 17.68 11.50 -12.68
CA SER A 64 19.10 11.12 -12.76
C SER A 64 19.69 10.73 -11.40
N THR A 65 19.62 11.63 -10.41
CA THR A 65 20.33 11.48 -9.14
C THR A 65 19.54 10.62 -8.15
N PHE A 66 18.20 10.64 -8.23
CA PHE A 66 17.32 9.95 -7.29
C PHE A 66 16.55 8.79 -7.93
N ALA A 67 16.96 8.33 -9.11
CA ALA A 67 16.30 7.29 -9.89
C ALA A 67 16.02 6.01 -9.07
N GLU A 68 17.02 5.54 -8.32
CA GLU A 68 16.88 4.32 -7.51
C GLU A 68 15.91 4.53 -6.35
N LYS A 69 15.94 5.69 -5.69
CA LYS A 69 15.03 6.01 -4.58
C LYS A 69 13.59 6.16 -5.06
N LEU A 70 13.38 6.74 -6.24
CA LEU A 70 12.08 6.77 -6.92
C LEU A 70 11.59 5.36 -7.23
N LYS A 71 12.45 4.52 -7.81
CA LYS A 71 12.13 3.13 -8.16
C LYS A 71 11.78 2.29 -6.94
N ASN A 72 12.49 2.49 -5.83
CA ASN A 72 12.32 1.74 -4.58
C ASN A 72 11.16 2.30 -3.72
N GLY A 73 10.51 3.39 -4.14
CA GLY A 73 9.42 4.03 -3.40
C GLY A 73 9.85 4.74 -2.11
N GLU A 74 11.15 4.99 -1.93
CA GLU A 74 11.71 5.69 -0.78
C GLU A 74 11.62 7.22 -0.93
N LEU A 75 11.48 7.68 -2.17
CA LEU A 75 11.24 9.07 -2.53
C LEU A 75 10.08 9.13 -3.52
N VAL A 76 9.19 10.11 -3.32
CA VAL A 76 8.09 10.41 -4.25
C VAL A 76 8.20 11.87 -4.69
N PHE A 77 8.19 12.10 -5.99
CA PHE A 77 8.19 13.44 -6.57
C PHE A 77 6.82 13.76 -7.18
N LYS A 78 6.21 14.88 -6.79
CA LYS A 78 4.88 15.31 -7.28
C LYS A 78 4.94 16.73 -7.81
N LEU A 79 4.39 16.93 -9.01
CA LEU A 79 4.06 18.26 -9.50
C LEU A 79 2.64 18.60 -9.08
N VAL A 80 2.49 19.72 -8.40
CA VAL A 80 1.23 20.13 -7.78
C VAL A 80 0.80 21.48 -8.32
N TYR A 81 -0.38 21.52 -8.94
CA TYR A 81 -0.98 22.78 -9.36
C TYR A 81 -1.65 23.44 -8.17
N ILE A 82 -1.09 24.56 -7.69
CA ILE A 82 -1.44 25.16 -6.40
C ILE A 82 -2.93 25.48 -6.26
N THR A 83 -3.57 25.93 -7.34
CA THR A 83 -5.01 26.29 -7.32
C THR A 83 -5.92 25.09 -7.08
N LYS A 84 -5.45 23.86 -7.26
CA LYS A 84 -6.21 22.65 -6.91
C LYS A 84 -5.92 22.14 -5.50
N GLU A 85 -4.77 22.50 -4.93
CA GLU A 85 -4.22 21.88 -3.71
C GLU A 85 -3.63 22.95 -2.77
N GLU A 86 -4.36 24.05 -2.56
CA GLU A 86 -3.89 25.21 -1.78
C GLU A 86 -3.61 24.84 -0.33
N THR A 87 -4.51 24.08 0.30
CA THR A 87 -4.33 23.59 1.68
C THR A 87 -3.10 22.70 1.88
N LEU A 88 -2.57 22.09 0.80
CA LEU A 88 -1.34 21.31 0.86
C LEU A 88 -0.11 22.22 0.81
N ALA A 89 -0.21 23.35 0.12
CA ALA A 89 0.85 24.37 0.04
C ALA A 89 0.94 25.22 1.32
N ASP A 90 -0.15 25.35 2.08
CA ASP A 90 -0.22 26.16 3.30
C ASP A 90 0.29 25.44 4.58
N LYS A 91 0.73 24.19 4.47
CA LYS A 91 1.29 23.41 5.59
C LYS A 91 2.74 23.77 5.86
#